data_AF-A0A2W4S5Z3-F1
#
_entry.id   AF-A0A2W4S5Z3-F1
#
_cell.length_a   1.000
_cell.length_b   1.000
_cell.length_c   1.000
_cell.angle_alpha   90.00
_cell.angle_beta   90.00
_cell.angle_gamma   90.00
#
_symmetry.space_group_name_H-M   'P 1'
#
loop_
_entity.id
_entity.type
_entity.pdbx_description
1 polymer ?
#
loop_
_entity_poly.entity_id
_entity_poly.type
_entity_poly.pdbx_seq_one_letter_code
_entity_poly.pdbx_strand_id
1 'polypeptide(L)'
;MNPRRCLLLAVSMTMAVPLMAADCGRECLEGIAQQYLEAYRMRDPARAPFAARVRFAENNVEMPFPDGSWDTVTLQVGRPMVLSDPKNGQVGIFTSILQNDTPTFVGIRLAVRGRRITEVEHILSTRRNLSSPPTPIGDIWTFVRDPDFPEPVPEGQRATRGQLVRHANGYFDTLQFNNGEIRGTRFAPNATRNENGLLFTQIEQGFRSGRYRFNNRVRD
;
A
#
# COMPACT_ATOMS: atom_id res chain seq x y z
N MET A 1 -46.53 -62.48 -14.47
CA MET A 1 -46.21 -61.67 -13.27
C MET A 1 -45.06 -60.73 -13.62
N ASN A 2 -45.24 -59.44 -13.36
CA ASN A 2 -44.47 -58.33 -13.95
C ASN A 2 -43.37 -57.86 -12.97
N PRO A 3 -42.07 -57.80 -13.32
CA PRO A 3 -41.05 -57.31 -12.40
C PRO A 3 -41.03 -55.77 -12.42
N ARG A 4 -41.42 -55.17 -11.30
CA ARG A 4 -41.37 -53.71 -11.07
C ARG A 4 -39.91 -53.24 -11.00
N ARG A 5 -39.50 -52.41 -11.96
CA ARG A 5 -38.23 -51.64 -11.90
C ARG A 5 -38.38 -50.52 -10.88
N CYS A 6 -37.62 -50.58 -9.79
CA CYS A 6 -37.42 -49.45 -8.87
C CYS A 6 -36.33 -48.53 -9.46
N LEU A 7 -36.72 -47.32 -9.85
CA LEU A 7 -35.80 -46.27 -10.27
C LEU A 7 -35.41 -45.45 -9.03
N LEU A 8 -34.17 -45.62 -8.54
CA LEU A 8 -33.61 -44.76 -7.50
C LEU A 8 -33.14 -43.45 -8.14
N LEU A 9 -33.84 -42.35 -7.88
CA LEU A 9 -33.33 -41.00 -8.13
C LEU A 9 -32.30 -40.65 -7.06
N ALA A 10 -31.02 -40.60 -7.44
CA ALA A 10 -29.98 -40.00 -6.62
C ALA A 10 -30.09 -38.46 -6.74
N VAL A 11 -30.63 -37.81 -5.71
CA VAL A 11 -30.60 -36.36 -5.58
C VAL A 11 -29.19 -35.95 -5.16
N SER A 12 -28.40 -35.46 -6.11
CA SER A 12 -27.07 -34.92 -5.83
C SER A 12 -27.23 -33.53 -5.23
N MET A 13 -27.06 -33.41 -3.92
CA MET A 13 -27.15 -32.15 -3.19
C MET A 13 -25.78 -31.46 -3.26
N THR A 14 -25.60 -30.61 -4.27
CA THR A 14 -24.44 -29.72 -4.36
C THR A 14 -24.52 -28.68 -3.25
N MET A 15 -23.77 -28.87 -2.17
CA MET A 15 -23.52 -27.81 -1.20
C MET A 15 -22.69 -26.72 -1.90
N ALA A 16 -23.33 -25.61 -2.23
CA ALA A 16 -22.63 -24.38 -2.55
C ALA A 16 -21.94 -23.89 -1.27
N VAL A 17 -20.60 -24.02 -1.21
CA VAL A 17 -19.80 -23.38 -0.17
C VAL A 17 -19.90 -21.87 -0.44
N PRO A 18 -20.47 -21.06 0.47
CA PRO A 18 -20.50 -19.62 0.26
C PRO A 18 -19.06 -19.14 0.22
N LEU A 19 -18.68 -18.50 -0.88
CA LEU A 19 -17.45 -17.72 -0.95
C LEU A 19 -17.60 -16.65 0.12
N MET A 20 -16.93 -16.80 1.27
CA MET A 20 -16.89 -15.76 2.29
C MET A 20 -16.27 -14.53 1.63
N ALA A 21 -17.13 -13.61 1.18
CA ALA A 21 -16.70 -12.29 0.77
C ALA A 21 -15.84 -11.75 1.92
N ALA A 22 -14.68 -11.17 1.61
CA ALA A 22 -13.88 -10.53 2.64
C ALA A 22 -14.80 -9.62 3.47
N ASP A 23 -14.84 -9.81 4.80
CA ASP A 23 -15.73 -9.07 5.73
C ASP A 23 -15.63 -7.54 5.59
N CYS A 24 -14.61 -7.07 4.86
CA CYS A 24 -14.39 -5.69 4.48
C CYS A 24 -13.89 -5.63 3.02
N GLY A 25 -14.81 -5.27 2.09
CA GLY A 25 -14.48 -4.98 0.69
C GLY A 25 -13.78 -3.63 0.50
N ARG A 26 -13.60 -3.19 -0.75
CA ARG A 26 -12.92 -1.93 -1.11
C ARG A 26 -13.44 -0.72 -0.34
N GLU A 27 -14.74 -0.46 -0.43
CA GLU A 27 -15.37 0.72 0.19
C GLU A 27 -15.22 0.72 1.72
N CYS A 28 -15.33 -0.47 2.34
CA CYS A 28 -15.11 -0.63 3.76
C CYS A 28 -13.66 -0.29 4.15
N LEU A 29 -12.67 -0.79 3.40
CA LEU A 29 -11.25 -0.50 3.66
C LEU A 29 -10.93 0.99 3.47
N GLU A 30 -11.48 1.61 2.43
CA GLU A 30 -11.27 3.03 2.14
C GLU A 30 -11.96 3.93 3.19
N GLY A 31 -13.15 3.55 3.67
CA GLY A 31 -13.80 4.23 4.80
C GLY A 31 -13.02 4.10 6.11
N ILE A 32 -12.38 2.95 6.37
CA ILE A 32 -11.49 2.78 7.53
C ILE A 32 -10.22 3.63 7.36
N ALA A 33 -9.64 3.69 6.15
CA ALA A 33 -8.49 4.56 5.87
C ALA A 33 -8.82 6.04 6.12
N GLN A 34 -10.01 6.50 5.73
CA GLN A 34 -10.47 7.86 6.01
C GLN A 34 -10.60 8.12 7.52
N GLN A 35 -11.22 7.20 8.26
CA GLN A 35 -11.33 7.31 9.73
C GLN A 35 -9.96 7.31 10.40
N TYR A 36 -9.03 6.47 9.92
CA TYR A 36 -7.65 6.44 10.42
C TYR A 36 -6.94 7.78 10.21
N LEU A 37 -7.01 8.37 9.02
CA LEU A 37 -6.37 9.65 8.74
C LEU A 37 -6.95 10.78 9.59
N GLU A 38 -8.26 10.79 9.82
CA GLU A 38 -8.88 11.77 10.72
C GLU A 38 -8.45 11.56 12.18
N ALA A 39 -8.43 10.31 12.67
CA ALA A 39 -7.93 9.99 14.00
C ALA A 39 -6.46 10.39 14.18
N TYR A 40 -5.63 10.11 13.18
CA TYR A 40 -4.21 10.45 13.16
C TYR A 40 -4.00 11.97 13.20
N ARG A 41 -4.68 12.72 12.32
CA ARG A 41 -4.62 14.19 12.29
C ARG A 41 -5.07 14.83 13.61
N MET A 42 -6.10 14.27 14.23
CA MET A 42 -6.65 14.75 15.50
C MET A 42 -5.90 14.22 16.73
N ARG A 43 -4.91 13.33 16.53
CA ARG A 43 -4.18 12.61 17.59
C ARG A 43 -5.12 11.91 18.58
N ASP A 44 -6.21 11.36 18.07
CA ASP A 44 -7.29 10.78 18.86
C ASP A 44 -7.64 9.38 18.33
N PRO A 45 -7.02 8.32 18.88
CA PRO A 45 -7.26 6.96 18.43
C PRO A 45 -8.72 6.51 18.56
N ALA A 46 -9.52 7.12 19.44
CA ALA A 46 -10.92 6.74 19.62
C ALA A 46 -11.78 7.03 18.38
N ARG A 47 -11.28 7.83 17.43
CA ARG A 47 -11.96 8.19 16.17
C ARG A 47 -11.81 7.16 15.05
N ALA A 48 -10.97 6.14 15.24
CA ALA A 48 -10.80 5.08 14.25
C ALA A 48 -11.08 3.70 14.87
N PRO A 49 -11.50 2.72 14.06
CA PRO A 49 -11.94 1.43 14.56
C PRO A 49 -10.75 0.52 14.86
N PHE A 50 -9.95 0.83 15.88
CA PHE A 50 -8.86 -0.05 16.31
C PHE A 50 -9.38 -1.32 16.99
N ALA A 51 -8.63 -2.40 16.85
CA ALA A 51 -8.80 -3.60 17.68
C ALA A 51 -8.30 -3.32 19.10
N ALA A 52 -8.63 -4.19 20.05
CA ALA A 52 -8.17 -4.07 21.44
C ALA A 52 -6.63 -4.14 21.58
N ARG A 53 -5.95 -4.76 20.61
CA ARG A 53 -4.50 -4.79 20.49
C ARG A 53 -4.12 -4.40 19.07
N VAL A 54 -3.17 -3.48 18.94
CA VAL A 54 -2.65 -2.98 17.67
C VAL A 54 -1.14 -3.13 17.68
N ARG A 55 -0.58 -3.70 16.62
CA ARG A 55 0.87 -3.63 16.37
C ARG A 55 1.17 -2.36 15.58
N PHE A 56 2.16 -1.61 16.02
CA PHE A 56 2.50 -0.33 15.41
C PHE A 56 4.01 -0.25 15.18
N ALA A 57 4.39 0.21 13.99
CA ALA A 57 5.78 0.44 13.65
C ALA A 57 5.97 1.69 12.81
N GLU A 58 7.09 2.38 13.01
CA GLU A 58 7.53 3.51 12.19
C GLU A 58 8.94 3.25 11.67
N ASN A 59 9.17 3.39 10.36
CA ASN A 59 10.47 3.19 9.72
C ASN A 59 11.18 1.89 10.15
N ASN A 60 10.42 0.79 10.22
CA ASN A 60 10.86 -0.55 10.65
C ASN A 60 11.15 -0.72 12.15
N VAL A 61 10.77 0.24 13.01
CA VAL A 61 10.88 0.13 14.47
C VAL A 61 9.50 -0.08 15.07
N GLU A 62 9.26 -1.23 15.69
CA GLU A 62 8.02 -1.51 16.43
C GLU A 62 8.01 -0.76 17.76
N MET A 63 6.89 -0.15 18.11
CA MET A 63 6.73 0.70 19.30
C MET A 63 5.29 0.66 19.83
N PRO A 64 5.05 1.11 21.08
CA PRO A 64 3.70 1.23 21.62
C PRO A 64 2.81 2.10 20.72
N PHE A 65 1.53 1.76 20.67
CA PHE A 65 0.53 2.57 19.99
C PHE A 65 -0.26 3.39 21.04
N PRO A 66 -0.48 4.71 20.85
CA PRO A 66 0.02 5.56 19.77
C PRO A 66 1.27 6.37 20.17
N ASP A 67 2.46 5.93 19.77
CA ASP A 67 3.70 6.72 19.93
C ASP A 67 4.16 7.32 18.57
N GLY A 68 5.33 7.96 18.57
CA GLY A 68 6.04 8.36 17.36
C GLY A 68 5.37 9.53 16.66
N SER A 69 5.12 9.42 15.35
CA SER A 69 4.53 10.53 14.60
C SER A 69 3.12 10.92 15.04
N TRP A 70 2.41 10.09 15.81
CA TRP A 70 1.14 10.45 16.44
C TRP A 70 1.27 11.63 17.40
N ASP A 71 2.41 11.78 18.07
CA ASP A 71 2.68 12.89 19.00
C ASP A 71 2.97 14.21 18.29
N THR A 72 3.38 14.14 17.02
CA THR A 72 3.93 15.29 16.30
C THR A 72 3.11 15.71 15.09
N VAL A 73 2.25 14.85 14.53
CA VAL A 73 1.41 15.19 13.37
C VAL A 73 0.52 16.39 13.65
N THR A 74 0.58 17.42 12.83
CA THR A 74 -0.20 18.66 13.00
C THR A 74 -1.15 18.92 11.84
N LEU A 75 -0.81 18.44 10.64
CA LEU A 75 -1.58 18.69 9.44
C LEU A 75 -1.38 17.57 8.42
N GLN A 76 -2.44 17.23 7.70
CA GLN A 76 -2.36 16.49 6.45
C GLN A 76 -2.41 17.47 5.27
N VAL A 77 -1.51 17.30 4.30
CA VAL A 77 -1.38 18.16 3.13
C VAL A 77 -1.79 17.40 1.87
N GLY A 78 -2.69 17.99 1.09
CA GLY A 78 -3.18 17.43 -0.15
C GLY A 78 -4.11 16.22 0.02
N ARG A 79 -4.49 15.63 -1.11
CA ARG A 79 -5.36 14.44 -1.15
C ARG A 79 -4.51 13.17 -0.98
N PRO A 80 -4.84 12.28 -0.03
CA PRO A 80 -4.15 11.00 0.11
C PRO A 80 -4.47 10.09 -1.08
N MET A 81 -3.50 9.30 -1.52
CA MET A 81 -3.75 8.15 -2.40
C MET A 81 -4.00 6.92 -1.54
N VAL A 82 -5.11 6.24 -1.80
CA VAL A 82 -5.53 5.06 -1.05
C VAL A 82 -5.55 3.86 -1.99
N LEU A 83 -4.90 2.77 -1.60
CA LEU A 83 -4.79 1.53 -2.34
C LEU A 83 -5.39 0.40 -1.50
N SER A 84 -6.54 -0.10 -1.90
CA SER A 84 -7.27 -1.16 -1.18
C SER A 84 -6.89 -2.56 -1.68
N ASP A 85 -6.60 -3.48 -0.75
CA ASP A 85 -6.41 -4.91 -1.00
C ASP A 85 -7.44 -5.74 -0.19
N PRO A 86 -8.68 -5.88 -0.70
CA PRO A 86 -9.73 -6.66 -0.04
C PRO A 86 -9.34 -8.11 0.22
N LYS A 87 -8.50 -8.71 -0.64
CA LYS A 87 -8.11 -10.12 -0.52
C LYS A 87 -7.30 -10.38 0.75
N ASN A 88 -6.45 -9.43 1.13
CA ASN A 88 -5.62 -9.54 2.33
C ASN A 88 -6.13 -8.70 3.51
N GLY A 89 -7.25 -7.98 3.34
CA GLY A 89 -7.77 -7.03 4.31
C GLY A 89 -6.72 -5.99 4.67
N GLN A 90 -6.12 -5.36 3.67
CA GLN A 90 -5.10 -4.33 3.86
C GLN A 90 -5.43 -3.07 3.06
N VAL A 91 -4.95 -1.93 3.54
CA VAL A 91 -5.01 -0.67 2.80
C VAL A 91 -3.68 0.07 2.93
N GLY A 92 -3.16 0.50 1.78
CA GLY A 92 -2.00 1.38 1.68
C GLY A 92 -2.45 2.83 1.48
N ILE A 93 -1.77 3.78 2.12
CA ILE A 93 -2.05 5.20 2.02
C ILE A 93 -0.75 5.93 1.75
N PHE A 94 -0.72 6.80 0.75
CA PHE A 94 0.39 7.71 0.51
C PHE A 94 -0.11 9.14 0.66
N THR A 95 0.47 9.88 1.59
CA THR A 95 0.10 11.27 1.86
C THR A 95 1.31 12.08 2.32
N SER A 96 1.09 13.38 2.52
CA SER A 96 2.07 14.29 3.08
C SER A 96 1.49 14.87 4.36
N ILE A 97 2.34 15.07 5.36
CA ILE A 97 1.96 15.65 6.64
C ILE A 97 2.96 16.71 7.07
N LEU A 98 2.53 17.59 7.97
CA LEU A 98 3.42 18.30 8.87
C LEU A 98 3.53 17.55 10.19
N GLN A 99 4.76 17.39 10.66
CA GLN A 99 5.06 16.99 12.02
C GLN A 99 5.63 18.20 12.75
N ASN A 100 4.80 18.91 13.52
CA ASN A 100 5.07 20.27 13.97
C ASN A 100 5.42 21.19 12.77
N ASP A 101 6.68 21.59 12.65
CA ASP A 101 7.23 22.42 11.57
C ASP A 101 7.98 21.61 10.51
N THR A 102 7.98 20.27 10.61
CA THR A 102 8.75 19.38 9.74
C THR A 102 7.89 18.77 8.61
N PRO A 103 8.10 19.17 7.34
CA PRO A 103 7.45 18.56 6.19
C PRO A 103 7.86 17.10 6.02
N THR A 104 6.88 16.23 5.86
CA THR A 104 7.07 14.79 5.82
C THR A 104 6.22 14.15 4.73
N PHE A 105 6.83 13.31 3.89
CA PHE A 105 6.09 12.34 3.07
C PHE A 105 5.91 11.05 3.87
N VAL A 106 4.72 10.47 3.84
CA VAL A 106 4.41 9.26 4.60
C VAL A 106 3.68 8.23 3.75
N GLY A 107 4.19 7.00 3.79
CA GLY A 107 3.47 5.79 3.40
C GLY A 107 2.91 5.10 4.64
N ILE A 108 1.65 4.72 4.62
CA ILE A 108 0.96 4.06 5.73
C ILE A 108 0.38 2.74 5.22
N ARG A 109 0.56 1.65 5.95
CA ARG A 109 -0.14 0.39 5.73
C ARG A 109 -1.00 0.07 6.95
N LEU A 110 -2.27 -0.23 6.71
CA LEU A 110 -3.17 -0.75 7.73
C LEU A 110 -3.51 -2.21 7.41
N ALA A 111 -3.47 -3.08 8.41
CA ALA A 111 -4.14 -4.38 8.35
C ALA A 111 -5.48 -4.32 9.09
N VAL A 112 -6.52 -4.84 8.45
CA VAL A 112 -7.90 -4.81 8.94
C VAL A 112 -8.43 -6.24 9.09
N ARG A 113 -8.94 -6.58 10.27
CA ARG A 113 -9.58 -7.87 10.58
C ARG A 113 -10.89 -7.61 11.31
N GLY A 114 -11.99 -8.24 10.88
CA GLY A 114 -13.31 -8.00 11.47
C GLY A 114 -13.70 -6.51 11.51
N ARG A 115 -13.34 -5.76 10.45
CA ARG A 115 -13.54 -4.29 10.34
C ARG A 115 -12.83 -3.47 11.43
N ARG A 116 -11.80 -4.04 12.07
CA ARG A 116 -10.93 -3.37 13.03
C ARG A 116 -9.49 -3.30 12.55
N ILE A 117 -8.80 -2.20 12.82
CA ILE A 117 -7.38 -2.03 12.52
C ILE A 117 -6.57 -2.83 13.54
N THR A 118 -5.77 -3.79 13.08
CA THR A 118 -4.93 -4.66 13.91
C THR A 118 -3.44 -4.38 13.78
N GLU A 119 -3.03 -3.81 12.64
CA GLU A 119 -1.64 -3.38 12.42
C GLU A 119 -1.62 -2.03 11.73
N VAL A 120 -0.65 -1.22 12.11
CA VAL A 120 -0.35 0.08 11.52
C VAL A 120 1.16 0.15 11.28
N GLU A 121 1.55 0.52 10.07
CA GLU A 121 2.95 0.72 9.73
C GLU A 121 3.13 2.04 9.00
N HIS A 122 4.02 2.89 9.49
CA HIS A 122 4.42 4.13 8.85
C HIS A 122 5.84 4.03 8.28
N ILE A 123 6.01 4.53 7.06
CA ILE A 123 7.31 4.84 6.47
C ILE A 123 7.35 6.34 6.23
N LEU A 124 8.16 7.06 7.01
CA LEU A 124 8.23 8.52 7.04
C LEU A 124 9.55 8.99 6.45
N SER A 125 9.49 9.93 5.50
CA SER A 125 10.65 10.59 4.91
C SER A 125 10.62 12.10 5.19
N THR A 126 11.70 12.63 5.75
CA THR A 126 11.91 14.06 6.00
C THR A 126 13.27 14.48 5.45
N ARG A 127 13.58 15.79 5.37
CA ARG A 127 14.94 16.25 4.96
C ARG A 127 16.09 15.64 5.77
N ARG A 128 15.85 15.25 7.03
CA ARG A 128 16.86 14.68 7.93
C ARG A 128 16.79 13.15 8.04
N ASN A 129 15.73 12.54 7.54
CA ASN A 129 15.47 11.12 7.66
C ASN A 129 15.17 10.52 6.28
N LEU A 130 16.23 10.27 5.51
CA LEU A 130 16.19 9.71 4.15
C LEU A 130 17.06 8.46 4.07
N SER A 131 16.68 7.54 3.17
CA SER A 131 17.35 6.26 2.94
C SER A 131 18.83 6.38 2.55
N SER A 132 19.27 7.51 1.98
CA SER A 132 20.67 7.85 1.75
C SER A 132 20.82 9.33 1.40
N PRO A 133 21.75 10.10 2.00
CA PRO A 133 22.10 11.42 1.52
C PRO A 133 22.92 11.36 0.22
N PRO A 134 22.72 12.29 -0.74
CA PRO A 134 21.62 13.23 -0.84
C PRO A 134 20.50 12.62 -1.70
N THR A 135 19.47 12.05 -1.08
CA THR A 135 18.19 11.89 -1.76
C THR A 135 17.48 13.23 -1.66
N PRO A 136 17.19 13.92 -2.76
CA PRO A 136 16.47 15.18 -2.67
C PRO A 136 15.01 14.88 -2.23
N ILE A 137 14.39 15.80 -1.48
CA ILE A 137 12.99 15.71 -1.05
C ILE A 137 12.26 16.97 -1.55
N GLY A 138 11.12 16.76 -2.19
CA GLY A 138 10.28 17.80 -2.76
C GLY A 138 9.55 18.60 -1.68
N ASP A 139 8.86 19.65 -2.13
CA ASP A 139 8.01 20.44 -1.26
C ASP A 139 6.61 19.81 -1.18
N ILE A 140 6.14 19.51 0.04
CA ILE A 140 4.83 18.89 0.26
C ILE A 140 3.67 19.80 -0.19
N TRP A 141 3.88 21.11 -0.22
CA TRP A 141 2.84 22.09 -0.55
C TRP A 141 2.58 22.19 -2.05
N THR A 142 3.58 21.87 -2.86
CA THR A 142 3.53 21.96 -4.32
C THR A 142 3.48 20.59 -4.98
N PHE A 143 3.58 19.51 -4.21
CA PHE A 143 3.47 18.15 -4.73
C PHE A 143 2.07 17.89 -5.30
N VAL A 144 2.03 17.65 -6.61
CA VAL A 144 0.83 17.23 -7.33
C VAL A 144 1.03 15.78 -7.77
N ARG A 145 0.07 14.92 -7.44
CA ARG A 145 0.06 13.54 -7.90
C ARG A 145 -0.39 13.49 -9.35
N ASP A 146 0.21 12.59 -10.11
CA ASP A 146 -0.21 12.28 -11.47
C ASP A 146 -1.70 11.85 -11.47
N PRO A 147 -2.55 12.52 -12.28
CA PRO A 147 -3.99 12.30 -12.30
C PRO A 147 -4.41 10.92 -12.81
N ASP A 148 -3.51 10.16 -13.44
CA ASP A 148 -3.82 8.81 -13.95
C ASP A 148 -3.84 7.76 -12.84
N PHE A 149 -3.18 7.99 -11.69
CA PHE A 149 -3.14 7.04 -10.56
C PHE A 149 -4.52 6.60 -10.02
N PRO A 150 -5.49 7.51 -9.79
CA PRO A 150 -6.82 7.13 -9.31
C PRO A 150 -7.68 6.42 -10.38
N GLU A 151 -7.30 6.45 -11.65
CA GLU A 151 -8.13 5.91 -12.73
C GLU A 151 -8.11 4.38 -12.72
N PRO A 152 -9.28 3.72 -12.64
CA PRO A 152 -9.34 2.26 -12.66
C PRO A 152 -8.97 1.74 -14.05
N VAL A 153 -7.97 0.86 -14.12
CA VAL A 153 -7.63 0.16 -15.36
C VAL A 153 -8.86 -0.61 -15.88
N PRO A 154 -9.22 -0.50 -17.18
CA PRO A 154 -10.32 -1.24 -17.77
C PRO A 154 -10.17 -2.75 -17.56
N GLU A 155 -11.28 -3.47 -17.31
CA GLU A 155 -11.24 -4.87 -16.88
C GLU A 155 -10.40 -5.77 -17.80
N GLY A 156 -10.60 -5.67 -19.12
CA GLY A 156 -9.84 -6.44 -20.12
C GLY A 156 -8.36 -6.09 -20.24
N GLN A 157 -7.90 -5.02 -19.59
CA GLN A 157 -6.51 -4.57 -19.58
C GLN A 157 -5.82 -4.80 -18.22
N ARG A 158 -6.55 -5.29 -17.22
CA ARG A 158 -6.00 -5.52 -15.87
C ARG A 158 -5.00 -6.67 -15.88
N ALA A 159 -3.82 -6.40 -15.35
CA ALA A 159 -2.89 -7.47 -15.00
C ALA A 159 -3.48 -8.33 -13.87
N THR A 160 -3.21 -9.64 -13.93
CA THR A 160 -3.52 -10.55 -12.82
C THR A 160 -2.74 -10.13 -11.57
N ARG A 161 -3.26 -10.49 -10.39
CA ARG A 161 -2.55 -10.25 -9.12
C ARG A 161 -1.11 -10.80 -9.14
N GLY A 162 -0.92 -12.00 -9.70
CA GLY A 162 0.40 -12.61 -9.81
C GLY A 162 1.36 -11.81 -10.70
N GLN A 163 0.86 -11.20 -11.79
CA GLN A 163 1.66 -10.29 -12.62
C GLN A 163 2.03 -9.01 -11.86
N LEU A 164 1.09 -8.40 -11.15
CA LEU A 164 1.34 -7.20 -10.33
C LEU A 164 2.41 -7.46 -9.26
N VAL A 165 2.31 -8.58 -8.54
CA VAL A 165 3.30 -8.99 -7.54
C VAL A 165 4.67 -9.22 -8.18
N ARG A 166 4.74 -9.91 -9.33
CA ARG A 166 6.01 -10.12 -10.04
C ARG A 166 6.64 -8.81 -10.50
N HIS A 167 5.85 -7.85 -11.00
CA HIS A 167 6.35 -6.55 -11.42
C HIS A 167 6.87 -5.72 -10.24
N ALA A 168 6.14 -5.70 -9.13
CA ALA A 168 6.57 -5.01 -7.91
C ALA A 168 7.87 -5.62 -7.33
N ASN A 169 7.92 -6.95 -7.22
CA ASN A 169 9.14 -7.64 -6.77
C ASN A 169 10.30 -7.40 -7.72
N GLY A 170 10.07 -7.50 -9.03
CA GLY A 170 11.09 -7.24 -10.04
C GLY A 170 11.68 -5.83 -9.95
N TYR A 171 10.88 -4.82 -9.63
CA TYR A 171 11.39 -3.47 -9.37
C TYR A 171 12.42 -3.46 -8.22
N PHE A 172 12.09 -4.10 -7.09
CA PHE A 172 13.01 -4.20 -5.95
C PHE A 172 14.22 -5.10 -6.22
N ASP A 173 14.06 -6.21 -6.94
CA ASP A 173 15.18 -7.07 -7.33
C ASP A 173 16.14 -6.32 -8.27
N THR A 174 15.60 -5.47 -9.15
CA THR A 174 16.38 -4.59 -10.03
C THR A 174 17.16 -3.54 -9.22
N LEU A 175 16.57 -2.99 -8.14
CA LEU A 175 17.24 -2.05 -7.23
C LEU A 175 18.34 -2.73 -6.39
N GLN A 176 18.02 -3.85 -5.75
CA GLN A 176 18.92 -4.55 -4.83
C GLN A 176 20.14 -5.14 -5.52
N PHE A 177 19.92 -5.76 -6.68
CA PHE A 177 20.97 -6.40 -7.47
C PHE A 177 21.37 -5.54 -8.67
N ASN A 178 21.32 -4.21 -8.54
CA ASN A 178 21.45 -3.32 -9.69
C ASN A 178 22.87 -3.40 -10.31
N ASN A 179 22.94 -4.06 -11.46
CA ASN A 179 24.14 -4.20 -12.30
C ASN A 179 23.84 -3.83 -13.77
N GLY A 180 22.76 -3.08 -13.99
CA GLY A 180 22.27 -2.70 -15.31
C GLY A 180 21.20 -3.63 -15.91
N GLU A 181 21.06 -4.86 -15.39
CA GLU A 181 20.00 -5.78 -15.79
C GLU A 181 18.65 -5.39 -15.18
N ILE A 182 17.59 -5.35 -16.00
CA ILE A 182 16.20 -5.16 -15.55
C ILE A 182 15.56 -6.52 -15.28
N ARG A 183 15.09 -6.75 -14.05
CA ARG A 183 14.56 -8.05 -13.60
C ARG A 183 13.08 -7.95 -13.31
N GLY A 184 12.24 -8.74 -14.00
CA GLY A 184 10.81 -8.91 -13.66
C GLY A 184 9.89 -7.67 -13.79
N THR A 185 10.45 -6.47 -14.00
CA THR A 185 9.73 -5.22 -14.19
C THR A 185 9.85 -4.72 -15.63
N ARG A 186 8.96 -3.81 -16.03
CA ARG A 186 8.97 -3.15 -17.33
C ARG A 186 8.61 -1.69 -17.13
N PHE A 187 9.32 -0.82 -17.84
CA PHE A 187 9.06 0.61 -17.87
C PHE A 187 8.44 0.97 -19.22
N ALA A 188 7.35 1.74 -19.21
CA ALA A 188 6.86 2.37 -20.42
C ALA A 188 7.89 3.41 -20.90
N PRO A 189 7.94 3.75 -22.21
CA PRO A 189 8.89 4.75 -22.72
C PRO A 189 8.81 6.11 -22.02
N ASN A 190 7.64 6.47 -21.51
CA ASN A 190 7.36 7.70 -20.75
C ASN A 190 7.24 7.46 -19.24
N ALA A 191 7.66 6.30 -18.72
CA ALA A 191 7.57 6.00 -17.31
C ALA A 191 8.39 7.00 -16.49
N THR A 192 7.74 7.56 -15.47
CA THR A 192 8.38 8.44 -14.50
C THR A 192 8.42 7.79 -13.13
N ARG A 193 9.35 8.23 -12.29
CA ARG A 193 9.36 7.89 -10.87
C ARG A 193 9.05 9.14 -10.07
N ASN A 194 8.11 9.04 -9.14
CA ASN A 194 7.94 10.02 -8.08
C ASN A 194 8.47 9.42 -6.77
N GLU A 195 9.47 10.07 -6.18
CA GLU A 195 10.06 9.68 -4.91
C GLU A 195 10.12 10.91 -4.01
N ASN A 196 9.43 10.86 -2.86
CA ASN A 196 9.38 11.96 -1.89
C ASN A 196 9.10 13.34 -2.52
N GLY A 197 8.14 13.39 -3.45
CA GLY A 197 7.73 14.61 -4.14
C GLY A 197 8.60 15.05 -5.30
N LEU A 198 9.62 14.29 -5.68
CA LEU A 198 10.48 14.59 -6.83
C LEU A 198 10.24 13.65 -7.99
N LEU A 199 10.19 14.25 -9.17
CA LEU A 199 9.98 13.57 -10.44
C LEU A 199 11.33 13.21 -11.08
N PHE A 200 11.46 11.95 -11.49
CA PHE A 200 12.57 11.46 -12.28
C PHE A 200 12.03 10.88 -13.59
N THR A 201 12.43 11.45 -14.71
CA THR A 201 11.91 11.10 -16.04
C THR A 201 12.75 10.05 -16.78
N GLN A 202 13.94 9.72 -16.27
CA GLN A 202 14.88 8.78 -16.89
C GLN A 202 15.03 7.50 -16.04
N ILE A 203 13.89 6.92 -15.62
CA ILE A 203 13.89 5.81 -14.65
C ILE A 203 14.64 4.58 -15.18
N GLU A 204 14.34 4.13 -16.41
CA GLU A 204 14.96 2.93 -16.98
C GLU A 204 16.45 3.14 -17.24
N GLN A 205 16.86 4.31 -17.74
CA GLN A 205 18.27 4.65 -17.90
C GLN A 205 19.01 4.62 -16.56
N GLY A 206 18.39 5.14 -15.50
CA GLY A 206 18.93 5.09 -14.14
C GLY A 206 19.19 3.64 -13.70
N PHE A 207 18.24 2.73 -13.92
CA PHE A 207 18.41 1.32 -13.61
C PHE A 207 19.49 0.64 -14.45
N ARG A 208 19.54 0.92 -15.76
CA ARG A 208 20.54 0.36 -16.66
C ARG A 208 21.96 0.83 -16.35
N SER A 209 22.11 1.96 -15.67
CA SER A 209 23.42 2.50 -15.29
C SER A 209 24.09 1.81 -14.09
N GLY A 210 23.36 1.01 -13.29
CA GLY A 210 23.87 0.48 -12.02
C GLY A 210 23.80 1.47 -10.84
N ARG A 211 23.29 2.70 -11.06
CA ARG A 211 23.26 3.79 -10.07
C ARG A 211 22.54 3.44 -8.77
N TYR A 212 21.60 2.50 -8.79
CA TYR A 212 20.72 2.24 -7.65
C TYR A 212 21.18 1.12 -6.71
N ARG A 213 22.41 0.61 -6.88
CA ARG A 213 23.01 -0.48 -6.06
C ARG A 213 23.41 -0.03 -4.64
N PHE A 214 22.47 0.55 -3.93
CA PHE A 214 22.57 0.95 -2.52
C PHE A 214 21.26 0.68 -1.76
N ASN A 215 20.19 0.30 -2.46
CA ASN A 215 18.92 -0.06 -1.86
C ASN A 215 18.91 -1.55 -1.54
N ASN A 216 18.48 -1.93 -0.35
CA ASN A 216 18.29 -3.33 0.03
C ASN A 216 16.82 -3.60 0.25
N ARG A 217 16.34 -4.73 -0.25
CA ARG A 217 15.05 -5.28 0.17
C ARG A 217 15.19 -5.75 1.61
N VAL A 218 14.28 -5.30 2.46
CA VAL A 218 14.31 -5.62 3.91
C VAL A 218 13.22 -6.62 4.33
N ARG A 219 12.31 -6.98 3.41
CA ARG A 219 11.21 -7.93 3.62
C ARG A 219 10.83 -8.62 2.31
N ASP A 220 10.47 -9.89 2.38
CA ASP A 220 10.04 -10.70 1.23
C ASP A 220 8.52 -10.67 1.01
#